data_AF-A0A6A3BT13-F1
#
_entry.id   AF-A0A6A3BT13-F1
#
_cell.length_a   1.000
_cell.length_b   1.000
_cell.length_c   1.000
_cell.angle_alpha   90.00
_cell.angle_beta   90.00
_cell.angle_gamma   90.00
#
_symmetry.space_group_name_H-M   'P 1'
#
loop_
_entity.id
_entity.type
_entity.pdbx_description
1 polymer ?
#
loop_
_entity_poly.entity_id
_entity_poly.type
_entity_poly.pdbx_seq_one_letter_code
_entity_poly.pdbx_strand_id
1 'polypeptide(L)'
;MNFNTGGSLLLFPSLAMLFSFLCLFLFLVPTLLAQSSDTNASSTSAAARALDTLLQDYAYRAFVRPKTGVLYDGVVPSNLTGVQIAAMRLRSGSMRTRGVEMYKEFQIPIGVVEQPYVERLVLVYQNLGNWSLRYYPLQNQTYLAPVLGLLAYDASDLSAKNLPELDLRAFGDPIKIRFSNVESVPKGSVRKCVWFDLHGLVEFSNLTAPNECSTIHQGHFSIVTESISPPSPAPGRRKKMQEMEKAADAGEALHMTTVGDTKAPSATVTRTQPTLETEYVP
;
A
#
# COMPACT_ATOMS: atom_id res chain seq x y z
N MET A 1 33.44 17.25 75.21
CA MET A 1 32.76 18.48 75.68
C MET A 1 32.38 19.30 74.46
N ASN A 2 31.12 19.71 74.41
CA ASN A 2 30.40 20.30 73.28
C ASN A 2 31.08 21.52 72.63
N PHE A 3 30.83 21.75 71.33
CA PHE A 3 30.12 22.97 70.92
C PHE A 3 29.36 22.78 69.59
N ASN A 4 28.23 23.45 69.59
CA ASN A 4 27.09 23.42 68.69
C ASN A 4 27.36 24.26 67.42
N THR A 5 26.99 23.79 66.22
CA THR A 5 26.76 24.66 65.06
C THR A 5 25.42 24.29 64.43
N GLY A 6 24.38 25.01 64.83
CA GLY A 6 23.09 25.02 64.15
C GLY A 6 23.17 25.86 62.88
N GLY A 7 22.54 25.38 61.80
CA GLY A 7 22.49 26.10 60.53
C GLY A 7 21.63 25.39 59.48
N SER A 8 20.32 25.64 59.56
CA SER A 8 19.40 25.80 58.43
C SER A 8 19.41 24.76 57.29
N LEU A 9 18.56 23.74 57.40
CA LEU A 9 18.15 22.86 56.29
C LEU A 9 16.64 22.91 56.11
N LEU A 10 16.10 23.99 55.53
CA LEU A 10 14.70 24.05 55.12
C LEU A 10 14.52 24.90 53.86
N LEU A 11 15.12 24.54 52.72
CA LEU A 11 14.86 25.26 51.46
C LEU A 11 15.10 24.42 50.18
N PHE A 12 14.72 23.13 50.08
CA PHE A 12 14.84 22.41 48.80
C PHE A 12 13.70 21.46 48.34
N PRO A 13 12.48 21.41 48.90
CA PRO A 13 11.43 20.59 48.27
C PRO A 13 10.88 21.24 46.97
N SER A 14 11.00 22.57 46.83
CA SER A 14 10.44 23.33 45.69
C SER A 14 11.25 23.14 44.40
N LEU A 15 12.58 23.15 44.46
CA LEU A 15 13.44 23.07 43.27
C LEU A 15 13.41 21.67 42.63
N ALA A 16 13.33 20.62 43.46
CA ALA A 16 13.22 19.23 43.00
C ALA A 16 11.87 18.94 42.31
N MET A 17 10.78 19.53 42.83
CA MET A 17 9.46 19.46 42.21
C MET A 17 9.46 20.19 40.85
N LEU A 18 10.12 21.36 40.76
CA LEU A 18 10.21 22.13 39.53
C LEU A 18 11.02 21.39 38.44
N PHE A 19 12.12 20.72 38.82
CA PHE A 19 12.91 19.89 37.92
C PHE A 19 12.14 18.65 37.45
N SER A 20 11.37 18.00 38.34
CA SER A 20 10.51 16.86 38.00
C SER A 20 9.41 17.27 37.00
N PHE A 21 8.74 18.40 37.23
CA PHE A 21 7.74 18.93 36.31
C PHE A 21 8.34 19.39 34.97
N LEU A 22 9.54 19.98 34.97
CA LEU A 22 10.24 20.37 33.75
C LEU A 22 10.71 19.15 32.94
N CYS A 23 11.20 18.10 33.60
CA CYS A 23 11.51 16.83 32.95
C CYS A 23 10.25 16.18 32.38
N LEU A 24 9.14 16.14 33.14
CA LEU A 24 7.87 15.62 32.62
C LEU A 24 7.43 16.41 31.39
N PHE A 25 7.49 17.74 31.40
CA PHE A 25 7.15 18.57 30.24
C PHE A 25 8.10 18.35 29.04
N LEU A 26 9.41 18.21 29.27
CA LEU A 26 10.39 17.96 28.21
C LEU A 26 10.26 16.55 27.59
N PHE A 27 9.74 15.57 28.32
CA PHE A 27 9.51 14.20 27.82
C PHE A 27 8.06 13.96 27.31
N LEU A 28 7.05 14.71 27.78
CA LEU A 28 5.64 14.53 27.39
C LEU A 28 5.21 15.42 26.21
N VAL A 29 5.88 16.55 25.96
CA VAL A 29 5.54 17.45 24.85
C VAL A 29 6.01 16.93 23.48
N PRO A 30 7.18 16.26 23.33
CA PRO A 30 7.57 15.68 22.05
C PRO A 30 6.67 14.53 21.59
N THR A 31 6.03 13.82 22.52
CA THR A 31 5.12 12.70 22.20
C THR A 31 3.73 13.16 21.75
N LEU A 32 3.30 14.37 22.10
CA LEU A 32 2.05 14.96 21.60
C LEU A 32 2.19 15.66 20.24
N LEU A 33 3.40 16.05 19.83
CA LEU A 33 3.65 16.69 18.53
C LEU A 33 4.17 15.75 17.44
N ALA A 34 4.49 14.50 17.77
CA ALA A 34 4.86 13.46 16.81
C ALA A 34 3.63 12.68 16.30
N GLN A 35 2.65 13.39 15.73
CA GLN A 35 1.64 12.80 14.86
C GLN A 35 1.53 13.66 13.59
N SER A 36 2.58 13.63 12.78
CA SER A 36 2.45 13.96 11.35
C SER A 36 1.92 12.71 10.64
N SER A 37 0.61 12.51 10.66
CA SER A 37 -0.04 11.42 9.94
C SER A 37 -0.58 11.98 8.63
N ASP A 38 0.09 11.66 7.53
CA ASP A 38 -0.49 11.77 6.19
C ASP A 38 -1.81 10.99 6.15
N THR A 39 -2.92 11.73 6.10
CA THR A 39 -4.28 11.22 6.35
C THR A 39 -4.80 10.22 5.30
N ASN A 40 -4.06 9.97 4.22
CA ASN A 40 -4.46 9.07 3.13
C ASN A 40 -3.71 7.72 3.10
N ALA A 41 -2.46 7.66 3.55
CA ALA A 41 -1.69 6.41 3.57
C ALA A 41 -2.15 5.48 4.72
N SER A 42 -2.52 6.07 5.85
CA SER A 42 -2.99 5.37 7.06
C SER A 42 -4.36 4.69 6.88
N SER A 43 -5.28 5.29 6.11
CA SER A 43 -6.61 4.71 5.88
C SER A 43 -6.59 3.50 4.93
N THR A 44 -5.70 3.52 3.94
CA THR A 44 -5.54 2.43 2.97
C THR A 44 -4.87 1.22 3.60
N SER A 45 -3.81 1.43 4.39
CA SER A 45 -3.16 0.34 5.14
C SER A 45 -4.14 -0.31 6.13
N ALA A 46 -4.98 0.47 6.82
CA ALA A 46 -6.03 -0.08 7.68
C ALA A 46 -7.03 -0.98 6.93
N ALA A 47 -7.42 -0.60 5.70
CA ALA A 47 -8.33 -1.41 4.88
C ALA A 47 -7.68 -2.73 4.40
N ALA A 48 -6.40 -2.70 4.03
CA ALA A 48 -5.64 -3.90 3.68
C ALA A 48 -5.52 -4.85 4.89
N ARG A 49 -5.24 -4.33 6.09
CA ARG A 49 -5.14 -5.14 7.32
C ARG A 49 -6.48 -5.74 7.75
N ALA A 50 -7.57 -5.00 7.57
CA ALA A 50 -8.92 -5.53 7.78
C ALA A 50 -9.24 -6.67 6.78
N LEU A 51 -8.77 -6.55 5.53
CA LEU A 51 -8.87 -7.63 4.55
C LEU A 51 -8.05 -8.85 4.99
N ASP A 52 -6.81 -8.67 5.45
CA ASP A 52 -5.97 -9.77 5.93
C ASP A 52 -6.64 -10.57 7.05
N THR A 53 -7.21 -9.86 8.03
CA THR A 53 -7.95 -10.48 9.15
C THR A 53 -9.14 -11.30 8.65
N LEU A 54 -9.88 -10.77 7.68
CA LEU A 54 -11.02 -11.46 7.07
C LEU A 54 -10.55 -12.70 6.29
N LEU A 55 -9.53 -12.57 5.45
CA LEU A 55 -8.99 -13.68 4.65
C LEU A 55 -8.38 -14.77 5.53
N GLN A 56 -7.73 -14.41 6.64
CA GLN A 56 -7.22 -15.35 7.63
C GLN A 56 -8.34 -16.20 8.23
N ASP A 57 -9.46 -15.58 8.64
CA ASP A 57 -10.64 -16.31 9.15
C ASP A 57 -11.15 -17.32 8.12
N TYR A 58 -11.36 -16.90 6.87
CA TYR A 58 -11.80 -17.81 5.80
C TYR A 58 -10.78 -18.90 5.47
N ALA A 59 -9.49 -18.60 5.57
CA ALA A 59 -8.43 -19.58 5.35
C ALA A 59 -8.44 -20.67 6.45
N TYR A 60 -8.69 -20.29 7.70
CA TYR A 60 -8.76 -21.23 8.83
C TYR A 60 -9.97 -22.17 8.73
N ARG A 61 -11.10 -21.69 8.17
CA ARG A 61 -12.30 -22.51 7.94
C ARG A 61 -12.07 -23.68 6.99
N ALA A 62 -10.99 -23.66 6.19
CA ALA A 62 -10.62 -24.78 5.33
C ALA A 62 -10.12 -26.01 6.12
N PHE A 63 -9.76 -25.84 7.39
CA PHE A 63 -9.27 -26.93 8.23
C PHE A 63 -10.41 -27.71 8.92
N VAL A 64 -10.63 -28.96 8.50
CA VAL A 64 -11.52 -29.90 9.20
C VAL A 64 -10.71 -30.89 10.06
N ARG A 65 -9.72 -31.54 9.43
CA ARG A 65 -8.75 -32.45 10.08
C ARG A 65 -7.36 -32.16 9.52
N PRO A 66 -6.74 -31.04 9.95
CA PRO A 66 -5.54 -30.52 9.34
C PRO A 66 -4.32 -31.41 9.57
N LYS A 67 -3.62 -31.75 8.50
CA LYS A 67 -2.31 -32.41 8.53
C LYS A 67 -1.21 -31.37 8.35
N THR A 68 -0.10 -31.57 9.07
CA THR A 68 1.08 -30.69 8.95
C THR A 68 1.64 -30.74 7.52
N GLY A 69 1.90 -29.58 6.94
CA GLY A 69 2.52 -29.44 5.62
C GLY A 69 1.58 -29.72 4.43
N VAL A 70 0.29 -29.93 4.69
CA VAL A 70 -0.72 -30.08 3.62
C VAL A 70 -1.35 -28.72 3.34
N LEU A 71 -1.49 -28.41 2.06
CA LEU A 71 -2.17 -27.22 1.54
C LEU A 71 -3.69 -27.42 1.57
N TYR A 72 -4.41 -26.44 2.10
CA TYR A 72 -5.88 -26.41 2.11
C TYR A 72 -6.34 -25.11 1.43
N ASP A 73 -7.02 -25.23 0.30
CA ASP A 73 -7.60 -24.07 -0.38
C ASP A 73 -8.85 -23.59 0.38
N GLY A 74 -8.92 -22.28 0.60
CA GLY A 74 -10.06 -21.64 1.28
C GLY A 74 -11.06 -21.05 0.30
N VAL A 75 -12.30 -20.89 0.75
CA VAL A 75 -13.38 -20.29 -0.03
C VAL A 75 -13.66 -18.90 0.51
N VAL A 76 -13.47 -17.88 -0.31
CA VAL A 76 -13.75 -16.48 0.04
C VAL A 76 -15.26 -16.17 -0.03
N PRO A 77 -15.75 -15.15 0.69
CA PRO A 77 -17.12 -14.68 0.54
C PRO A 77 -17.38 -14.11 -0.86
N SER A 78 -18.65 -14.11 -1.29
CA SER A 78 -19.07 -13.70 -2.64
C SER A 78 -18.66 -12.28 -3.02
N ASN A 79 -18.54 -11.39 -2.03
CA ASN A 79 -18.08 -10.00 -2.23
C ASN A 79 -16.58 -9.88 -2.56
N LEU A 80 -15.80 -10.97 -2.44
CA LEU A 80 -14.37 -11.03 -2.76
C LEU A 80 -14.09 -12.04 -3.90
N THR A 81 -15.07 -12.20 -4.80
CA THR A 81 -14.91 -13.09 -5.97
C THR A 81 -13.63 -12.77 -6.74
N GLY A 82 -12.88 -13.82 -7.09
CA GLY A 82 -11.59 -13.73 -7.78
C GLY A 82 -10.37 -13.69 -6.84
N VAL A 83 -10.55 -13.41 -5.55
CA VAL A 83 -9.49 -13.61 -4.55
C VAL A 83 -9.33 -15.10 -4.28
N GLN A 84 -8.09 -15.57 -4.25
CA GLN A 84 -7.76 -16.94 -3.86
C GLN A 84 -7.01 -16.92 -2.53
N ILE A 85 -7.34 -17.85 -1.65
CA ILE A 85 -6.66 -18.03 -0.38
C ILE A 85 -6.34 -19.50 -0.17
N ALA A 86 -5.25 -19.77 0.54
CA ALA A 86 -4.94 -21.10 1.00
C ALA A 86 -4.25 -21.04 2.36
N ALA A 87 -4.29 -22.16 3.09
CA ALA A 87 -3.70 -22.28 4.40
C ALA A 87 -2.87 -23.55 4.49
N MET A 88 -1.70 -23.46 5.13
CA MET A 88 -0.87 -24.62 5.46
C MET A 88 -0.46 -24.57 6.92
N ARG A 89 -0.91 -25.56 7.70
CA ARG A 89 -0.51 -25.69 9.11
C ARG A 89 0.84 -26.37 9.23
N LEU A 90 1.74 -25.80 10.02
CA LEU A 90 3.09 -26.30 10.22
C LEU A 90 3.44 -26.38 11.71
N ARG A 91 4.37 -27.27 12.07
CA ARG A 91 5.12 -27.14 13.32
C ARG A 91 6.28 -26.19 13.06
N SER A 92 6.50 -25.20 13.92
CA SER A 92 7.54 -24.19 13.71
C SER A 92 8.94 -24.80 13.54
N GLY A 93 9.27 -25.81 14.35
CA GLY A 93 10.53 -26.54 14.20
C GLY A 93 10.67 -27.26 12.86
N SER A 94 9.58 -27.81 12.31
CA SER A 94 9.60 -28.46 10.99
C SER A 94 9.73 -27.44 9.86
N MET A 95 9.04 -26.29 9.96
CA MET A 95 9.17 -25.20 9.00
C MET A 95 10.62 -24.69 8.96
N ARG A 96 11.21 -24.42 10.14
CA ARG A 96 12.59 -23.95 10.25
C ARG A 96 13.61 -24.93 9.67
N THR A 97 13.44 -26.24 9.89
CA THR A 97 14.45 -27.25 9.53
C THR A 97 14.28 -27.84 8.13
N ARG A 98 13.08 -27.77 7.55
CA ARG A 98 12.77 -28.40 6.26
C ARG A 98 12.30 -27.42 5.18
N GLY A 99 11.85 -26.22 5.56
CA GLY A 99 11.22 -25.29 4.64
C GLY A 99 9.90 -25.84 4.05
N VAL A 100 9.43 -25.19 2.99
CA VAL A 100 8.31 -25.61 2.14
C VAL A 100 8.69 -25.33 0.69
N GLU A 101 9.04 -26.37 -0.05
CA GLU A 101 9.56 -26.21 -1.43
C GLU A 101 8.51 -25.66 -2.39
N MET A 102 7.25 -26.06 -2.25
CA MET A 102 6.15 -25.63 -3.11
C MET A 102 4.93 -25.22 -2.28
N TYR A 103 4.75 -23.91 -2.10
CA TYR A 103 3.57 -23.30 -1.50
C TYR A 103 2.95 -22.28 -2.46
N LYS A 104 2.23 -22.78 -3.47
CA LYS A 104 1.76 -21.98 -4.62
C LYS A 104 2.95 -21.29 -5.29
N GLU A 105 2.96 -19.96 -5.40
CA GLU A 105 4.06 -19.16 -5.95
C GLU A 105 5.25 -19.02 -4.98
N PHE A 106 5.10 -19.39 -3.70
CA PHE A 106 6.14 -19.23 -2.69
C PHE A 106 6.97 -20.50 -2.52
N GLN A 107 8.30 -20.33 -2.49
CA GLN A 107 9.26 -21.30 -2.00
C GLN A 107 9.84 -20.78 -0.68
N ILE A 108 9.62 -21.52 0.40
CA ILE A 108 10.05 -21.16 1.75
C ILE A 108 11.30 -21.97 2.08
N PRO A 109 12.48 -21.33 2.21
CA PRO A 109 13.72 -22.05 2.44
C PRO A 109 13.81 -22.60 3.87
N ILE A 110 14.84 -23.40 4.09
CA ILE A 110 15.29 -23.78 5.44
C ILE A 110 15.80 -22.52 6.15
N GLY A 111 15.53 -22.40 7.45
CA GLY A 111 16.00 -21.28 8.27
C GLY A 111 14.99 -20.15 8.46
N VAL A 112 13.77 -20.27 7.94
CA VAL A 112 12.69 -19.32 8.24
C VAL A 112 12.17 -19.54 9.66
N VAL A 113 12.02 -18.46 10.41
CA VAL A 113 11.62 -18.46 11.82
C VAL A 113 10.51 -17.44 12.04
N GLU A 114 9.54 -17.78 12.88
CA GLU A 114 8.48 -16.88 13.34
C GLU A 114 8.80 -16.24 14.70
N GLN A 115 8.29 -15.04 14.93
CA GLN A 115 8.35 -14.33 16.22
C GLN A 115 6.99 -13.69 16.55
N PRO A 116 6.47 -13.84 17.79
CA PRO A 116 6.98 -14.71 18.85
C PRO A 116 6.88 -16.20 18.48
N TYR A 117 7.65 -17.04 19.17
CA TYR A 117 7.64 -18.49 18.95
C TYR A 117 6.28 -19.10 19.30
N VAL A 118 5.78 -19.98 18.45
CA VAL A 118 4.59 -20.81 18.70
C VAL A 118 4.92 -22.28 18.40
N GLU A 119 4.21 -23.25 18.99
CA GLU A 119 4.48 -24.66 18.66
C GLU A 119 4.04 -25.00 17.22
N ARG A 120 2.93 -24.38 16.80
CA ARG A 120 2.34 -24.55 15.48
C ARG A 120 1.84 -23.22 14.96
N LEU A 121 2.10 -22.99 13.69
CA LEU A 121 1.64 -21.83 12.96
C LEU A 121 0.85 -22.26 11.71
N VAL A 122 0.12 -21.32 11.13
CA VAL A 122 -0.45 -21.44 9.80
C VAL A 122 0.17 -20.36 8.94
N LEU A 123 0.67 -20.77 7.78
CA LEU A 123 0.96 -19.86 6.69
C LEU A 123 -0.33 -19.65 5.90
N VAL A 124 -0.73 -18.40 5.71
CA VAL A 124 -1.86 -17.99 4.90
C VAL A 124 -1.31 -17.40 3.60
N TYR A 125 -1.70 -18.04 2.50
CA TYR A 125 -1.48 -17.54 1.16
C TYR A 125 -2.68 -16.71 0.73
N GLN A 126 -2.42 -15.60 0.06
CA GLN A 126 -3.44 -14.77 -0.55
C GLN A 126 -3.02 -14.43 -2.00
N ASN A 127 -3.99 -14.40 -2.91
CA ASN A 127 -3.84 -13.84 -4.24
C ASN A 127 -5.02 -12.94 -4.50
N LEU A 128 -4.77 -11.63 -4.57
CA LEU A 128 -5.82 -10.63 -4.61
C LEU A 128 -6.41 -10.44 -6.01
N GLY A 129 -5.77 -10.96 -7.06
CA GLY A 129 -6.26 -10.80 -8.43
C GLY A 129 -6.55 -9.33 -8.76
N ASN A 130 -7.75 -9.07 -9.27
CA ASN A 130 -8.23 -7.73 -9.64
C ASN A 130 -8.40 -6.76 -8.45
N TRP A 131 -8.33 -7.25 -7.21
CA TRP A 131 -8.44 -6.44 -6.00
C TRP A 131 -7.13 -5.77 -5.59
N SER A 132 -6.03 -6.12 -6.26
CA SER A 132 -4.69 -5.58 -5.99
C SER A 132 -4.66 -4.06 -5.95
N LEU A 133 -5.17 -3.38 -6.98
CA LEU A 133 -5.16 -1.91 -7.06
C LEU A 133 -6.03 -1.24 -6.00
N ARG A 134 -7.08 -1.92 -5.51
CA ARG A 134 -8.00 -1.38 -4.51
C ARG A 134 -7.37 -1.34 -3.12
N TYR A 135 -6.59 -2.35 -2.76
CA TYR A 135 -5.99 -2.47 -1.43
C TYR A 135 -4.54 -2.01 -1.36
N TYR A 136 -3.82 -2.06 -2.48
CA TYR A 136 -2.41 -1.67 -2.60
C TYR A 136 -2.24 -0.66 -3.74
N PRO A 137 -2.81 0.55 -3.66
CA PRO A 137 -2.62 1.57 -4.69
C PRO A 137 -1.15 2.04 -4.70
N LEU A 138 -0.59 2.18 -5.90
CA LEU A 138 0.77 2.69 -6.14
C LEU A 138 0.74 3.95 -7.00
N GLN A 139 1.70 4.85 -6.79
CA GLN A 139 1.82 6.10 -7.54
C GLN A 139 2.95 6.02 -8.58
N ASN A 140 2.60 6.21 -9.85
CA ASN A 140 3.54 6.14 -10.97
C ASN A 140 4.12 4.72 -11.24
N GLN A 141 3.45 3.67 -10.75
CA GLN A 141 3.74 2.29 -11.11
C GLN A 141 2.46 1.61 -11.61
N THR A 142 2.66 0.60 -12.46
CA THR A 142 1.61 -0.25 -12.97
C THR A 142 1.91 -1.70 -12.59
N TYR A 143 0.92 -2.40 -12.04
CA TYR A 143 1.03 -3.81 -11.72
C TYR A 143 1.14 -4.64 -12.99
N LEU A 144 2.09 -5.57 -13.00
CA LEU A 144 2.24 -6.61 -14.01
C LEU A 144 1.76 -7.97 -13.51
N ALA A 145 1.54 -8.11 -12.21
CA ALA A 145 1.07 -9.33 -11.57
C ALA A 145 0.09 -8.97 -10.45
N PRO A 146 -0.80 -9.89 -10.05
CA PRO A 146 -1.63 -9.68 -8.87
C PRO A 146 -0.75 -9.61 -7.61
N VAL A 147 -1.26 -8.91 -6.59
CA VAL A 147 -0.63 -8.88 -5.26
C VAL A 147 -0.83 -10.23 -4.58
N LEU A 148 0.28 -10.85 -4.21
CA LEU A 148 0.36 -12.10 -3.47
C LEU A 148 0.73 -11.83 -2.01
N GLY A 149 -0.01 -12.41 -1.07
CA GLY A 149 0.25 -12.31 0.35
C GLY A 149 0.80 -13.61 0.92
N LEU A 150 1.81 -13.50 1.77
CA LEU A 150 2.27 -14.57 2.65
C LEU A 150 2.30 -14.04 4.07
N LEU A 151 1.46 -14.57 4.94
CA LEU A 151 1.31 -14.15 6.34
C LEU A 151 1.34 -15.36 7.27
N ALA A 152 1.89 -15.20 8.47
CA ALA A 152 1.96 -16.27 9.47
C ALA A 152 1.09 -15.94 10.70
N TYR A 153 0.41 -16.95 11.24
CA TYR A 153 -0.47 -16.83 12.42
C TYR A 153 -0.33 -18.02 13.35
N ASP A 154 -0.67 -17.84 14.63
CA ASP A 154 -0.72 -18.93 15.63
C ASP A 154 -1.79 -19.97 15.25
N ALA A 155 -1.44 -21.26 15.34
CA ALA A 155 -2.30 -22.39 15.01
C ALA A 155 -2.61 -23.31 16.22
N SER A 156 -2.54 -22.76 17.42
CA SER A 156 -2.96 -23.38 18.68
C SER A 156 -4.49 -23.51 18.73
N ASP A 157 -5.21 -22.49 18.27
CA ASP A 157 -6.67 -22.50 18.12
C ASP A 157 -7.06 -22.06 16.71
N LEU A 158 -7.53 -23.01 15.90
CA LEU A 158 -7.98 -22.75 14.52
C LEU A 158 -9.39 -22.15 14.45
N SER A 159 -10.08 -22.01 15.59
CA SER A 159 -11.37 -21.33 15.67
C SER A 159 -11.24 -19.86 16.08
N ALA A 160 -10.07 -19.45 16.59
CA ALA A 160 -9.79 -18.09 17.01
C ALA A 160 -9.93 -17.08 15.86
N LYS A 161 -10.37 -15.87 16.23
CA LYS A 161 -10.57 -14.73 15.32
C LYS A 161 -9.68 -13.58 15.76
N ASN A 162 -9.36 -12.69 14.82
CA ASN A 162 -8.53 -11.50 15.08
C ASN A 162 -7.16 -11.87 15.68
N LEU A 163 -6.57 -12.95 15.17
CA LEU A 163 -5.23 -13.35 15.57
C LEU A 163 -4.21 -12.32 15.06
N PRO A 164 -3.26 -11.89 15.89
CA PRO A 164 -2.15 -11.08 15.39
C PRO A 164 -1.26 -11.90 14.46
N GLU A 165 -0.70 -11.26 13.45
CA GLU A 165 0.36 -11.83 12.63
C GLU A 165 1.59 -12.11 13.49
N LEU A 166 2.21 -13.26 13.25
CA LEU A 166 3.57 -13.55 13.71
C LEU A 166 4.55 -12.91 12.71
N ASP A 167 5.64 -12.32 13.16
CA ASP A 167 6.72 -11.87 12.27
C ASP A 167 7.48 -13.08 11.70
N LEU A 168 7.45 -13.26 10.39
CA LEU A 168 8.14 -14.35 9.71
C LEU A 168 9.40 -13.79 9.03
N ARG A 169 10.55 -14.36 9.39
CA ARG A 169 11.85 -13.92 8.89
C ARG A 169 12.72 -15.07 8.39
N ALA A 170 13.28 -14.91 7.20
CA ALA A 170 14.26 -15.84 6.64
C ALA A 170 15.68 -15.52 7.12
N PHE A 171 16.41 -16.54 7.54
CA PHE A 171 17.83 -16.46 7.88
C PHE A 171 18.63 -17.33 6.92
N GLY A 172 19.61 -16.74 6.23
CA GLY A 172 20.36 -17.42 5.17
C GLY A 172 19.73 -17.20 3.80
N ASP A 173 19.12 -18.24 3.23
CA ASP A 173 18.45 -18.16 1.93
C ASP A 173 17.13 -17.36 2.03
N PRO A 174 16.80 -16.51 1.04
CA PRO A 174 15.56 -15.74 1.03
C PRO A 174 14.36 -16.58 0.58
N ILE A 175 13.16 -16.19 1.00
CA ILE A 175 11.89 -16.67 0.43
C ILE A 175 11.83 -16.23 -1.03
N LYS A 176 11.56 -17.17 -1.94
CA LYS A 176 11.42 -16.90 -3.37
C LYS A 176 9.95 -16.90 -3.77
N ILE A 177 9.60 -16.00 -4.67
CA ILE A 177 8.23 -15.77 -5.12
C ILE A 177 8.24 -15.81 -6.64
N ARG A 178 7.67 -16.88 -7.22
CA ARG A 178 7.66 -17.11 -8.67
C ARG A 178 6.27 -16.85 -9.23
N PHE A 179 6.13 -15.72 -9.92
CA PHE A 179 4.85 -15.31 -10.50
C PHE A 179 4.59 -16.05 -11.81
N SER A 180 3.46 -16.76 -11.88
CA SER A 180 3.07 -17.51 -13.08
C SER A 180 2.45 -16.62 -14.16
N ASN A 181 1.67 -15.62 -13.78
CA ASN A 181 0.91 -14.75 -14.68
C ASN A 181 1.43 -13.32 -14.60
N VAL A 182 2.45 -13.00 -15.41
CA VAL A 182 3.03 -11.65 -15.49
C VAL A 182 2.74 -11.05 -16.86
N GLU A 183 2.15 -9.86 -16.88
CA GLU A 183 1.83 -9.12 -18.09
C GLU A 183 3.09 -8.77 -18.90
N SER A 184 2.96 -8.87 -20.22
CA SER A 184 4.03 -8.49 -21.14
C SER A 184 4.13 -6.97 -21.24
N VAL A 185 5.35 -6.45 -21.11
CA VAL A 185 5.67 -5.03 -21.28
C VAL A 185 6.55 -4.81 -22.51
N PRO A 186 6.56 -3.60 -23.10
CA PRO A 186 7.46 -3.24 -24.19
C PRO A 186 8.92 -3.55 -23.86
N LYS A 187 9.71 -3.86 -24.90
CA LYS A 187 11.15 -4.07 -24.74
C LYS A 187 11.80 -2.79 -24.21
N GLY A 188 12.57 -2.93 -23.13
CA GLY A 188 13.23 -1.81 -22.45
C GLY A 188 12.50 -1.31 -21.20
N SER A 189 11.27 -1.75 -20.93
CA SER A 189 10.61 -1.46 -19.66
C SER A 189 11.31 -2.17 -18.50
N VAL A 190 11.62 -1.41 -17.44
CA VAL A 190 12.25 -1.94 -16.23
C VAL A 190 11.16 -2.50 -15.31
N ARG A 191 11.28 -3.79 -14.99
CA ARG A 191 10.42 -4.47 -14.02
C ARG A 191 11.07 -4.44 -12.65
N LYS A 192 10.28 -4.23 -11.61
CA LYS A 192 10.71 -4.27 -10.21
C LYS A 192 9.75 -5.11 -9.41
N CYS A 193 10.27 -5.77 -8.38
CA CYS A 193 9.46 -6.32 -7.31
C CYS A 193 9.01 -5.17 -6.41
N VAL A 194 7.77 -5.24 -5.94
CA VAL A 194 7.26 -4.38 -4.88
C VAL A 194 6.89 -5.24 -3.68
N TRP A 195 7.28 -4.79 -2.49
CA TRP A 195 6.94 -5.41 -1.21
C TRP A 195 6.20 -4.38 -0.35
N PHE A 196 5.12 -4.84 0.27
CA PHE A 196 4.36 -4.12 1.27
C PHE A 196 4.50 -4.83 2.61
N ASP A 197 4.94 -4.12 3.63
CA ASP A 197 4.99 -4.67 4.98
C ASP A 197 3.61 -4.64 5.67
N LEU A 198 3.55 -5.08 6.92
CA LEU A 198 2.32 -5.08 7.73
C LEU A 198 1.88 -3.69 8.21
N HIS A 199 2.68 -2.66 7.99
CA HIS A 199 2.46 -1.29 8.44
C HIS A 199 2.18 -0.33 7.28
N GLY A 200 2.21 -0.80 6.03
CA GLY A 200 1.99 -0.02 4.82
C GLY A 200 3.24 0.63 4.25
N LEU A 201 4.44 0.27 4.72
CA LEU A 201 5.69 0.61 4.07
C LEU A 201 5.77 -0.10 2.72
N VAL A 202 6.26 0.62 1.71
CA VAL A 202 6.43 0.12 0.34
C VAL A 202 7.90 0.16 -0.03
N GLU A 203 8.45 -0.97 -0.44
CA GLU A 203 9.81 -1.05 -0.95
C GLU A 203 9.87 -1.69 -2.32
N PHE A 204 10.86 -1.27 -3.11
CA PHE A 204 11.10 -1.80 -4.45
C PHE A 204 12.45 -2.48 -4.52
N SER A 205 12.51 -3.60 -5.21
CA SER A 205 13.74 -4.35 -5.44
C SER A 205 13.81 -4.90 -6.86
N ASN A 206 15.01 -5.32 -7.28
CA ASN A 206 15.20 -5.95 -8.57
C ASN A 206 14.72 -7.40 -8.52
N LEU A 207 14.28 -7.92 -9.67
CA LEU A 207 13.96 -9.34 -9.82
C LEU A 207 15.24 -10.19 -9.71
N THR A 208 15.15 -11.37 -9.12
CA THR A 208 16.26 -12.34 -9.04
C THR A 208 16.35 -13.24 -10.26
N ALA A 209 15.21 -13.51 -10.89
CA ALA A 209 15.09 -14.27 -12.12
C ALA A 209 13.86 -13.77 -12.91
N PRO A 210 13.62 -14.23 -14.15
CA PRO A 210 12.40 -13.87 -14.87
C PRO A 210 11.16 -14.20 -14.04
N ASN A 211 10.35 -13.17 -13.76
CA ASN A 211 9.14 -13.26 -12.94
C ASN A 211 9.37 -13.75 -11.50
N GLU A 212 10.58 -13.61 -10.95
CA GLU A 212 10.91 -14.03 -9.59
C GLU A 212 11.33 -12.85 -8.71
N CYS A 213 10.75 -12.78 -7.51
CA CYS A 213 11.14 -11.88 -6.44
C CYS A 213 11.74 -12.68 -5.27
N SER A 214 12.60 -12.02 -4.48
CA SER A 214 13.17 -12.58 -3.25
C SER A 214 12.95 -11.64 -2.07
N THR A 215 12.64 -12.21 -0.90
CA THR A 215 12.43 -11.46 0.35
C THR A 215 12.95 -12.24 1.55
N ILE A 216 13.27 -11.53 2.63
CA ILE A 216 13.54 -12.15 3.94
C ILE A 216 12.40 -11.93 4.94
N HIS A 217 11.35 -11.22 4.55
CA HIS A 217 10.20 -10.86 5.38
C HIS A 217 8.91 -11.40 4.75
N GLN A 218 7.88 -11.58 5.58
CA GLN A 218 6.49 -11.73 5.12
C GLN A 218 5.88 -10.41 4.64
N GLY A 219 4.67 -10.49 4.11
CA GLY A 219 3.89 -9.34 3.64
C GLY A 219 3.23 -9.61 2.31
N HIS A 220 3.08 -8.55 1.53
CA HIS A 220 2.43 -8.61 0.22
C HIS A 220 3.40 -8.20 -0.89
N PHE A 221 3.31 -8.88 -2.02
CA PHE A 221 4.32 -8.81 -3.07
C PHE A 221 3.67 -8.74 -4.44
N SER A 222 4.30 -8.01 -5.35
CA SER A 222 3.94 -8.05 -6.77
C SER A 222 5.12 -7.66 -7.66
N ILE A 223 4.93 -7.74 -8.98
CA ILE A 223 5.82 -7.19 -9.98
C ILE A 223 5.15 -5.98 -10.60
N VAL A 224 5.91 -4.89 -10.73
CA VAL A 224 5.46 -3.62 -11.29
C VAL A 224 6.42 -3.12 -12.36
N THR A 225 5.93 -2.19 -13.18
CA THR A 225 6.73 -1.34 -14.07
C THR A 225 6.44 0.12 -13.77
N GLU A 226 7.38 1.01 -14.08
CA GLU A 226 7.12 2.45 -14.07
C GLU A 226 6.02 2.78 -15.10
N SER A 227 5.04 3.59 -14.68
CA SER A 227 3.97 4.02 -15.58
C SER A 227 4.49 5.13 -16.48
N ILE A 228 4.24 5.04 -17.78
CA ILE A 228 4.51 6.11 -18.75
C ILE A 228 3.41 7.18 -18.64
N SER A 229 3.21 7.76 -17.46
CA SER A 229 2.38 8.95 -17.31
C SER A 229 3.26 10.19 -17.57
N PRO A 230 2.80 11.18 -18.36
CA PRO A 230 3.50 12.46 -18.45
C PRO A 230 3.71 13.01 -17.03
N PRO A 231 4.90 13.53 -16.67
CA PRO A 231 5.13 14.09 -15.35
C PRO A 231 4.07 15.15 -15.06
N SER A 232 3.44 15.06 -13.88
CA SER A 232 2.55 16.09 -13.36
C SER A 232 3.21 17.46 -13.60
N PRO A 233 2.53 18.42 -14.25
CA PRO A 233 3.17 19.65 -14.68
C PRO A 233 3.84 20.32 -13.48
N ALA A 234 5.15 20.56 -13.59
CA ALA A 234 5.93 21.28 -12.59
C ALA A 234 5.16 22.54 -12.14
N PRO A 235 5.30 22.99 -10.88
CA PRO A 235 4.50 24.07 -10.31
C PRO A 235 4.47 25.37 -11.16
N GLY A 236 5.48 25.62 -12.00
CA GLY A 236 5.48 26.72 -12.98
C GLY A 236 4.56 26.53 -14.19
N ARG A 237 4.33 25.29 -14.65
CA ARG A 237 3.39 24.97 -15.75
C ARG A 237 1.93 25.04 -15.31
N ARG A 238 1.63 24.71 -14.03
CA ARG A 238 0.27 24.87 -13.47
C ARG A 238 -0.20 26.31 -13.49
N LYS A 239 0.66 27.25 -13.08
CA LYS A 239 0.35 28.69 -13.14
C LYS A 239 0.03 29.15 -14.56
N LYS A 240 0.86 28.74 -15.52
CA LYS A 240 0.67 29.09 -16.93
C LYS A 240 -0.61 28.49 -17.53
N MET A 241 -0.98 27.28 -17.11
CA MET A 241 -2.22 26.63 -17.57
C MET A 241 -3.46 27.30 -16.96
N GLN A 242 -3.41 27.64 -15.67
CA GLN A 242 -4.45 28.43 -14.99
C GLN A 242 -4.60 29.84 -15.58
N GLU A 243 -3.50 30.48 -15.96
CA GLU A 243 -3.53 31.77 -16.67
C GLU A 243 -4.19 31.65 -18.05
N MET A 244 -3.90 30.59 -18.80
CA MET A 244 -4.55 30.35 -20.10
C MET A 244 -6.04 30.03 -19.96
N GLU A 245 -6.43 29.26 -18.96
CA GLU A 245 -7.85 28.94 -18.66
C GLU A 245 -8.62 30.20 -18.26
N LYS A 246 -8.02 31.02 -17.38
CA LYS A 246 -8.58 32.33 -17.00
C LYS A 246 -8.66 33.31 -18.18
N ALA A 247 -7.70 33.25 -19.11
CA ALA A 247 -7.72 34.09 -20.31
C ALA A 247 -8.77 33.62 -21.34
N ALA A 248 -9.05 32.32 -21.40
CA ALA A 248 -10.13 31.78 -22.24
C ALA A 248 -11.51 32.18 -21.70
N ASP A 249 -11.71 32.13 -20.38
CA ASP A 249 -12.95 32.55 -19.72
C ASP A 249 -13.15 34.09 -19.76
N ALA A 250 -12.07 34.85 -19.91
CA ALA A 250 -12.11 36.29 -20.08
C ALA A 250 -12.33 36.75 -21.53
N GLY A 251 -12.55 35.82 -22.47
CA GLY A 251 -12.88 36.16 -23.86
C GLY A 251 -14.10 37.09 -23.93
N GLU A 252 -13.95 38.23 -24.61
CA GLU A 252 -15.04 39.20 -24.79
C GLU A 252 -16.25 38.53 -25.47
N ALA A 253 -17.44 38.79 -24.93
CA ALA A 253 -18.70 38.38 -25.54
C ALA A 253 -18.83 39.01 -26.94
N LEU A 254 -18.98 38.17 -27.98
CA LEU A 254 -19.19 38.64 -29.34
C LEU A 254 -20.41 39.57 -29.41
N HIS A 255 -20.23 40.74 -30.03
CA HIS A 255 -21.29 41.73 -30.15
C HIS A 255 -22.46 41.18 -30.97
N MET A 256 -23.64 41.05 -30.37
CA MET A 256 -24.83 40.52 -31.04
C MET A 256 -25.60 41.65 -31.72
N THR A 257 -25.96 41.48 -32.99
CA THR A 257 -26.77 42.45 -33.76
C THR A 257 -28.01 41.76 -34.33
N THR A 258 -29.11 42.51 -34.48
CA THR A 258 -30.37 41.97 -35.01
C THR A 258 -30.42 42.19 -36.51
N VAL A 259 -30.70 41.12 -37.28
CA VAL A 259 -30.90 41.16 -38.73
C VAL A 259 -32.31 40.63 -39.02
N GLY A 260 -33.22 41.51 -39.42
CA GLY A 260 -34.65 41.17 -39.50
C GLY A 260 -35.19 40.76 -38.14
N ASP A 261 -35.83 39.60 -38.05
CA ASP A 261 -36.36 39.04 -36.79
C ASP A 261 -35.36 38.13 -36.05
N THR A 262 -34.11 38.01 -36.55
CA THR A 262 -33.12 37.04 -36.02
C THR A 262 -31.94 37.77 -35.38
N LYS A 263 -31.49 37.31 -34.20
CA LYS A 263 -30.35 37.89 -33.47
C LYS A 263 -29.10 37.00 -33.63
N ALA A 264 -28.00 37.56 -34.15
CA ALA A 264 -26.78 36.81 -34.46
C ALA A 264 -25.51 37.57 -34.03
N PRO A 265 -24.40 36.87 -33.76
CA PRO A 265 -23.11 37.51 -33.47
C PRO A 265 -22.58 38.23 -34.70
N SER A 266 -22.15 39.47 -34.52
CA SER A 266 -21.61 40.35 -35.56
C SER A 266 -20.13 40.57 -35.32
N ALA A 267 -19.33 40.29 -36.35
CA ALA A 267 -17.90 40.54 -36.34
C ALA A 267 -17.62 41.94 -36.90
N THR A 268 -16.86 42.76 -36.15
CA THR A 268 -16.50 44.13 -36.56
C THR A 268 -15.58 44.18 -37.79
N VAL A 269 -14.91 43.06 -38.12
CA VAL A 269 -13.96 42.96 -39.24
C VAL A 269 -14.23 41.71 -40.06
N THR A 270 -14.52 41.90 -41.34
CA THR A 270 -14.69 40.80 -42.29
C THR A 270 -13.35 40.52 -42.97
N ARG A 271 -12.75 39.36 -42.70
CA ARG A 271 -11.44 38.98 -43.30
C ARG A 271 -11.55 38.53 -44.75
N THR A 272 -12.72 38.07 -45.18
CA THR A 272 -12.98 37.57 -46.53
C THR A 272 -14.30 38.14 -47.01
N GLN A 273 -14.30 38.70 -48.22
CA GLN A 273 -15.50 39.26 -48.80
C GLN A 273 -16.47 38.12 -49.18
N PRO A 274 -17.71 38.11 -48.66
CA PRO A 274 -18.67 37.08 -49.03
C PRO A 274 -18.98 37.22 -50.52
N THR A 275 -18.81 36.13 -51.26
CA THR A 275 -19.16 36.07 -52.68
C THR A 275 -20.57 35.48 -52.75
N LEU A 276 -21.53 36.25 -53.26
CA LEU A 276 -22.89 35.76 -53.45
C LEU A 276 -22.90 34.80 -54.65
N GLU A 277 -23.22 33.54 -54.41
CA GLU A 277 -23.44 32.57 -55.49
C GLU A 277 -24.78 32.91 -56.17
N THR A 278 -24.72 33.61 -57.31
CA THR A 278 -25.86 33.75 -58.22
C THR A 278 -25.82 32.66 -59.28
N GLU A 279 -26.32 31.47 -58.95
CA GLU A 279 -26.86 30.53 -59.94
C GLU A 279 -28.24 30.04 -59.46
N TYR A 280 -29.25 30.84 -59.76
CA TYR A 280 -30.59 30.32 -60.02
C TYR A 280 -30.88 30.64 -61.49
N VAL A 281 -30.63 29.65 -62.34
CA VAL A 281 -31.13 29.65 -63.72
C VAL A 281 -32.31 28.66 -63.73
N PRO A 282 -33.48 29.06 -64.29
CA PRO A 282 -34.78 28.43 -64.10
C PRO A 282 -34.92 27.00 -64.64
#